data_AF-A0A7I7MFQ0-F1
#
_entry.id   AF-A0A7I7MFQ0-F1
#
_cell.length_a   1.000
_cell.length_b   1.000
_cell.length_c   1.000
_cell.angle_alpha   90.00
_cell.angle_beta   90.00
_cell.angle_gamma   90.00
#
_symmetry.space_group_name_H-M   'P 1'
#
loop_
_entity.id
_entity.type
_entity.pdbx_description
1 polymer ?
#
loop_
_entity_poly.entity_id
_entity_poly.type
_entity_poly.pdbx_seq_one_letter_code
_entity_poly.pdbx_strand_id
1 'polypeptide(L)' 'MHNLHAQPRIRVEIGAGSYDAQARELPGDERDALYPRVVEKAPQFGEYQAKTERVIPLFELVRV' A
#
# COMPACT_ATOMS: atom_id res chain seq x y z
N MET A 1 9.09 -3.43 2.28
CA MET A 1 9.39 -2.28 1.39
C MET A 1 10.58 -2.59 0.49
N HIS A 2 11.76 -2.91 1.06
CA HIS A 2 13.00 -3.18 0.30
C HIS A 2 12.80 -4.06 -0.95
N ASN A 3 12.11 -5.20 -0.80
CA ASN A 3 11.88 -6.11 -1.93
C ASN A 3 10.98 -5.52 -3.03
N LEU A 4 9.96 -4.71 -2.68
CA LEU A 4 9.08 -4.08 -3.68
C LEU A 4 9.77 -2.95 -4.42
N HIS A 5 10.72 -2.26 -3.76
CA HIS A 5 11.58 -1.29 -4.42
C HIS A 5 12.55 -1.95 -5.40
N ALA A 6 13.14 -3.09 -5.02
CA ALA A 6 14.07 -3.81 -5.87
C ALA A 6 13.36 -4.55 -7.02
N GLN A 7 12.17 -5.11 -6.76
CA GLN A 7 11.41 -5.93 -7.69
C GLN A 7 9.89 -5.62 -7.55
N PRO A 8 9.37 -4.65 -8.32
CA PRO A 8 7.99 -4.20 -8.18
C PRO A 8 6.96 -5.11 -8.86
N ARG A 9 7.37 -6.02 -9.77
CA ARG A 9 6.46 -7.03 -10.32
C ARG A 9 6.29 -8.16 -9.32
N ILE A 10 5.04 -8.39 -8.92
CA ILE A 10 4.66 -9.35 -7.88
C ILE A 10 3.45 -10.17 -8.31
N ARG A 11 3.26 -11.32 -7.67
CA ARG A 11 2.01 -12.08 -7.72
C ARG A 11 1.21 -11.80 -6.46
N VAL A 12 -0.08 -11.51 -6.63
CA VAL A 12 -1.02 -11.21 -5.55
C VAL A 12 -2.03 -12.34 -5.46
N GLU A 13 -2.27 -12.85 -4.26
CA GLU A 13 -3.27 -13.88 -3.98
C GLU A 13 -4.37 -13.28 -3.10
N ILE A 14 -5.63 -13.40 -3.53
CA ILE A 14 -6.80 -12.90 -2.79
C ILE A 14 -7.91 -13.94 -2.89
N GLY A 15 -8.26 -14.53 -1.74
CA GLY A 15 -9.21 -15.65 -1.69
C GLY A 15 -8.70 -16.83 -2.51
N ALA A 16 -9.51 -17.33 -3.44
CA ALA A 16 -9.13 -18.40 -4.36
C ALA A 16 -8.46 -17.92 -5.66
N GLY A 17 -8.28 -16.61 -5.83
CA GLY A 17 -7.73 -16.02 -7.06
C GLY A 17 -6.30 -15.55 -6.90
N SER A 18 -5.56 -15.51 -8.01
CA SER A 18 -4.26 -14.86 -8.10
C SER A 18 -4.14 -14.02 -9.37
N TYR A 19 -3.30 -12.98 -9.34
CA TYR A 19 -2.99 -12.16 -10.50
C TYR A 19 -1.58 -11.55 -10.38
N ASP A 20 -0.97 -11.26 -11.51
CA ASP A 20 0.28 -10.53 -11.55
C ASP A 20 0.00 -9.02 -11.50
N ALA A 21 0.84 -8.30 -10.77
CA ALA A 21 0.68 -6.86 -10.53
C ALA A 21 2.04 -6.16 -10.49
N GLN A 22 2.01 -4.86 -10.73
CA GLN A 22 3.11 -3.95 -10.46
C GLN A 22 2.78 -3.10 -9.23
N ALA A 23 3.63 -3.17 -8.21
CA ALA A 23 3.56 -2.34 -7.03
C ALA A 23 4.21 -0.97 -7.32
N ARG A 24 3.46 0.10 -7.08
CA ARG A 24 3.93 1.49 -7.16
C ARG A 24 3.80 2.12 -5.77
N GLU A 25 4.90 2.56 -5.20
CA GLU A 25 4.81 3.39 -3.99
C GLU A 25 4.19 4.73 -4.34
N LEU A 26 3.22 5.16 -3.54
CA LEU A 26 2.61 6.47 -3.68
C LEU A 26 3.54 7.55 -3.13
N PRO A 27 3.82 8.62 -3.90
CA PRO A 27 4.44 9.83 -3.38
C PRO A 27 3.65 10.40 -2.18
N GLY A 28 4.31 11.22 -1.36
CA GLY A 28 3.74 11.69 -0.09
C GLY A 28 2.39 12.39 -0.23
N ASP A 29 2.23 13.24 -1.24
CA ASP A 29 0.99 13.96 -1.54
C ASP A 29 -0.15 13.03 -2.00
N GLU A 30 0.13 12.11 -2.92
CA GLU A 30 -0.83 11.08 -3.35
C GLU A 30 -1.24 10.17 -2.18
N ARG A 31 -0.26 9.74 -1.37
CA ARG A 31 -0.48 8.94 -0.18
C ARG A 31 -1.37 9.68 0.80
N ASP A 32 -1.07 10.94 1.11
CA ASP A 32 -1.81 11.72 2.11
C ASP A 32 -3.26 11.97 1.67
N ALA A 33 -3.50 12.14 0.37
CA ALA A 33 -4.85 12.22 -0.18
C ALA A 33 -5.63 10.90 -0.09
N LEU A 34 -4.96 9.75 -0.18
CA LEU A 34 -5.60 8.42 -0.22
C LEU A 34 -5.67 7.71 1.14
N TYR A 35 -4.75 7.99 2.06
CA TYR A 35 -4.68 7.32 3.36
C TYR A 35 -5.97 7.42 4.18
N PRO A 36 -6.69 8.57 4.22
CA PRO A 36 -7.99 8.63 4.90
C PRO A 36 -8.98 7.59 4.40
N ARG A 37 -9.04 7.33 3.09
CA ARG A 37 -9.91 6.29 2.51
C ARG A 37 -9.49 4.87 2.91
N VAL A 38 -8.20 4.65 3.12
CA VAL A 38 -7.69 3.38 3.66
C VAL A 38 -8.14 3.21 5.10
N VAL A 39 -8.02 4.26 5.93
CA VAL A 39 -8.46 4.26 7.33
C VAL A 39 -9.98 4.06 7.45
N GLU A 40 -10.78 4.66 6.56
CA GLU A 40 -12.24 4.43 6.50
C GLU A 40 -12.59 2.95 6.29
N LYS A 41 -11.82 2.25 5.45
CA LYS A 41 -12.02 0.81 5.19
C LYS A 41 -11.40 -0.09 6.25
N ALA A 42 -10.34 0.38 6.91
CA ALA A 42 -9.54 -0.37 7.86
C ALA A 42 -8.98 0.58 8.96
N PRO A 43 -9.78 0.88 10.00
CA PRO A 43 -9.46 1.90 11.00
C PRO A 43 -8.11 1.70 11.73
N GLN A 44 -7.65 0.45 11.85
CA GLN A 44 -6.39 0.11 12.50
C GLN A 44 -5.17 0.81 11.87
N PHE A 45 -5.22 1.17 10.58
CA PHE A 45 -4.12 1.89 9.93
C PHE A 45 -3.99 3.34 10.42
N GLY A 46 -5.08 3.95 10.89
CA GLY A 46 -5.02 5.26 11.54
C GLY A 46 -4.26 5.18 12.87
N GLU A 47 -4.55 4.16 13.68
CA GLU A 47 -3.85 3.92 14.94
C GLU A 47 -2.36 3.63 14.74
N TYR A 48 -2.01 2.86 13.70
CA TYR A 48 -0.60 2.56 13.40
C TYR A 48 0.16 3.82 13.04
N GLN A 49 -0.40 4.70 12.21
CA GLN A 49 0.24 5.95 11.84
C GLN A 49 0.40 6.88 13.06
N ALA A 50 -0.58 6.93 13.96
CA ALA A 50 -0.50 7.76 15.16
C ALA A 50 0.58 7.32 16.16
N LYS A 51 1.01 6.06 16.09
CA LYS A 51 2.03 5.47 16.97
C LYS A 51 3.46 5.65 16.47
N THR A 52 3.68 6.35 15.37
CA THR A 52 5.01 6.55 14.81
C THR A 52 5.15 7.92 14.14
N GLU A 53 6.35 8.49 14.20
CA GLU A 53 6.69 9.73 13.50
C GLU A 53 7.00 9.48 12.02
N ARG A 54 7.29 8.23 11.63
CA ARG A 54 7.56 7.88 10.23
C ARG A 54 6.26 7.74 9.45
N VAL A 55 6.20 8.34 8.27
CA VAL A 55 5.09 8.10 7.34
C VAL A 55 5.09 6.63 6.93
N ILE A 56 3.97 5.93 7.14
CA ILE A 56 3.81 4.55 6.71
C ILE A 56 3.64 4.55 5.18
N PRO A 57 4.52 3.85 4.42
CA PRO A 57 4.43 3.79 2.97
C PRO A 57 3.13 3.15 2.50
N LEU A 58 2.55 3.69 1.44
CA LEU A 58 1.36 3.15 0.79
C LEU A 58 1.71 2.77 -0.65
N PHE A 59 1.34 1.56 -1.05
CA PHE A 59 1.57 1.05 -2.39
C PHE A 59 0.24 0.85 -3.11
N GLU A 60 0.16 1.33 -4.34
CA GLU A 60 -0.88 0.95 -5.28
C GLU A 60 -0.43 -0.32 -6.04
N LEU A 61 -1.36 -1.26 -6.23
CA LEU A 61 -1.12 -2.46 -7.01
C LEU A 61 -1.89 -2.36 -8.33
N VAL A 62 -1.15 -2.25 -9.44
CA VAL A 62 -1.71 -2.15 -10.79
C VAL A 62 -1.62 -3.53 -11.45
N ARG A 63 -2.74 -4.09 -11.90
CA ARG A 63 -2.77 -5.38 -12.60
C ARG A 63 -2.03 -5.28 -13.94
N VAL A 64 -1.27 -6.32 -14.30
CA VAL A 64 -0.55 -6.45 -15.58
C VAL A 64 -1.04 -7.62 -16.41
#